data_AF-A0A6G4XQA7-F1
#
_entry.id   AF-A0A6G4XQA7-F1
#
_cell.length_a   1.000
_cell.length_b   1.000
_cell.length_c   1.000
_cell.angle_alpha   90.00
_cell.angle_beta   90.00
_cell.angle_gamma   90.00
#
_symmetry.space_group_name_H-M   'P 1'
#
loop_
_entity.id
_entity.type
_entity.pdbx_description
1 polymer ?
#
loop_
_entity_poly.entity_id
_entity_poly.type
_entity_poly.pdbx_seq_one_letter_code
_entity_poly.pdbx_strand_id
1 'polypeptide(L)'
;MTIRILPAVGDADSARSLSTLLSQLPDAEPALPVTDSTALLDTLARLAGESLEELPEVVLVHERIGPVPALELIREVAMRFPVVGVILITQDPSPGLFSASMDAGARGLIGLPLGYEELAARVQTAASWSVGVRPHLTQGPEAYTGPGGTVVTVTGAKGGVGTTLTSVQLALAARASGRTVALLDLDLQSGDVASYLDVQFRRSIVDLAGIPDINPRVLQDAVFTHPTGLGLLLAPGEGERGEDVTDRVARQAVSALRNRYEVVVVDCGTQMSSANAAAIEMADQAVLLVTPDVVAVRAAKRMVRMWDRLQIRKAEETVVVVNRHTRNTEIQPPLIERITGTRVARTAVPSNFKELQSAVDAGRMQDLDSRSTVKQALWGLAGELGLVQTPQGKSGARLSGDRGSIGFGRRRGRGGSDEGSVTLEFAGMAPVIFAVIAILWQCVLYGYTYSLAGNAADEGARAGAVAAVRGEDPAAACDAAARENLPGAWQGSFDSGCTSAGGMYTANVSVDVPLFFPGFDAGWSVTGKGGAVQEG
;
A
#
# COMPACT_ATOMS: atom_id res chain seq x y z
N MET A 1 -20.22 26.94 -26.45
CA MET A 1 -18.86 27.27 -25.97
C MET A 1 -18.48 28.52 -26.72
N THR A 2 -18.20 29.62 -26.02
CA THR A 2 -17.98 30.90 -26.68
C THR A 2 -16.57 30.99 -27.26
N ILE A 3 -16.44 31.40 -28.52
CA ILE A 3 -15.19 31.53 -29.27
C ILE A 3 -14.73 32.99 -29.16
N ARG A 4 -13.62 33.24 -28.46
CA ARG A 4 -13.00 34.57 -28.41
C ARG A 4 -12.13 34.78 -29.63
N ILE A 5 -12.40 35.88 -30.32
CA ILE A 5 -11.77 36.19 -31.61
C ILE A 5 -11.09 37.54 -31.48
N LEU A 6 -9.80 37.60 -31.81
CA LEU A 6 -9.03 38.85 -31.84
C LEU A 6 -8.70 39.22 -33.29
N PRO A 7 -9.35 40.26 -33.86
CA PRO A 7 -9.01 40.77 -35.17
C PRO A 7 -7.74 41.61 -35.12
N ALA A 8 -6.81 41.37 -36.04
CA ALA A 8 -5.59 42.13 -36.23
C ALA A 8 -5.56 42.68 -37.66
N VAL A 9 -5.94 43.95 -37.79
CA VAL A 9 -6.25 44.56 -39.09
C VAL A 9 -5.65 45.97 -39.15
N GLY A 10 -4.71 46.17 -40.07
CA GLY A 10 -4.07 47.49 -40.29
C GLY A 10 -4.92 48.49 -41.08
N ASP A 11 -6.09 48.07 -41.59
CA ASP A 11 -6.99 48.87 -42.40
C ASP A 11 -8.34 49.08 -41.69
N ALA A 12 -8.80 50.33 -41.61
CA ALA A 12 -10.00 50.70 -40.86
C ALA A 12 -11.31 50.22 -41.51
N ASP A 13 -11.34 50.07 -42.83
CA ASP A 13 -12.52 49.61 -43.57
C ASP A 13 -12.69 48.10 -43.40
N SER A 14 -11.59 47.35 -43.57
CA SER A 14 -11.55 45.92 -43.28
C SER A 14 -11.89 45.63 -41.81
N ALA A 15 -11.41 46.44 -40.86
CA ALA A 15 -11.71 46.28 -39.43
C ALA A 15 -13.20 46.45 -39.12
N ARG A 16 -13.86 47.46 -39.71
CA ARG A 16 -15.31 47.69 -39.55
C ARG A 16 -16.14 46.58 -40.17
N SER A 17 -15.78 46.16 -41.39
CA SER A 17 -16.45 45.07 -42.10
C SER A 17 -16.35 43.76 -41.30
N LEU A 18 -15.14 43.43 -40.85
CA LEU A 18 -14.88 42.22 -40.08
C LEU A 18 -15.60 42.24 -38.73
N SER A 19 -15.57 43.36 -38.00
CA SER A 19 -16.30 43.48 -36.72
C SER A 19 -17.80 43.28 -36.89
N THR A 20 -18.37 43.80 -37.99
CA THR A 20 -19.79 43.63 -38.33
C THR A 20 -20.12 42.17 -38.58
N LEU A 21 -19.32 41.46 -39.39
CA LEU A 21 -19.53 40.04 -39.68
C LEU A 21 -19.33 39.15 -38.45
N LEU A 22 -18.31 39.41 -37.64
CA LEU A 22 -18.03 38.64 -36.43
C LEU A 22 -19.15 38.79 -35.39
N SER A 23 -19.78 39.98 -35.29
CA SER A 23 -20.92 40.20 -34.38
C SER A 23 -22.17 39.38 -34.73
N GLN A 24 -22.23 38.84 -35.96
CA GLN A 24 -23.32 37.99 -36.43
C GLN A 24 -23.03 36.49 -36.25
N LEU A 25 -21.82 36.12 -35.82
CA LEU A 25 -21.48 34.71 -35.59
C LEU A 25 -22.11 34.22 -34.28
N PRO A 26 -22.80 33.05 -34.27
CA PRO A 26 -23.28 32.45 -33.05
C PRO A 26 -22.11 31.98 -32.20
N ASP A 27 -22.26 32.09 -30.88
CA ASP A 27 -21.25 31.68 -29.90
C ASP A 27 -19.87 32.33 -30.11
N ALA A 28 -19.80 33.56 -30.64
CA ALA A 28 -18.56 34.31 -30.81
C ALA A 28 -18.51 35.56 -29.92
N GLU A 29 -17.35 35.81 -29.32
CA GLU A 29 -17.01 37.01 -28.56
C GLU A 29 -15.86 37.73 -29.27
N PRO A 30 -16.15 38.61 -30.26
CA PRO A 30 -15.12 39.38 -30.93
C PRO A 30 -14.58 40.49 -30.02
N ALA A 31 -13.26 40.52 -29.84
CA ALA A 31 -12.54 41.61 -29.22
C ALA A 31 -12.41 42.82 -30.17
N LEU A 32 -12.05 43.97 -29.61
CA LEU A 32 -11.73 45.15 -30.41
C LEU A 32 -10.54 44.86 -31.35
N PRO A 33 -10.63 45.23 -32.64
CA PRO A 33 -9.53 45.04 -33.57
C PRO A 33 -8.26 45.77 -33.13
N VAL A 34 -7.11 45.08 -33.16
CA VAL A 34 -5.79 45.70 -33.02
C VAL A 34 -5.31 46.20 -34.38
N THR A 35 -4.65 47.36 -34.39
CA THR A 35 -4.32 48.12 -35.60
C THR A 35 -2.97 47.78 -36.20
N ASP A 36 -2.09 47.12 -35.46
CA ASP A 36 -0.72 46.82 -35.90
C ASP A 36 -0.20 45.53 -35.25
N SER A 37 0.90 45.01 -35.81
CA SER A 37 1.50 43.74 -35.41
C SER A 37 2.10 43.80 -34.00
N THR A 38 2.59 44.96 -33.57
CA THR A 38 3.18 45.14 -32.25
C THR A 38 2.11 45.07 -31.17
N ALA A 39 1.01 45.80 -31.35
CA ALA A 39 -0.15 45.78 -30.47
C ALA A 39 -0.77 44.38 -30.35
N LEU A 40 -0.78 43.60 -31.44
CA LEU A 40 -1.21 42.20 -31.39
C LEU A 40 -0.32 41.37 -30.45
N LEU A 41 1.00 41.40 -30.66
CA LEU A 41 1.95 40.61 -29.89
C LEU A 41 1.95 41.02 -28.42
N ASP A 42 1.90 42.31 -28.12
CA ASP A 42 1.83 42.84 -26.75
C ASP A 42 0.54 42.42 -26.05
N THR A 43 -0.60 42.45 -26.77
CA THR A 43 -1.89 41.99 -26.23
C THR A 43 -1.86 40.51 -25.91
N LEU A 44 -1.35 39.67 -26.81
CA LEU A 44 -1.23 38.23 -26.60
C LEU A 44 -0.24 37.92 -25.46
N ALA A 45 0.89 38.63 -25.40
CA ALA A 45 1.88 38.47 -24.33
C ALA A 45 1.30 38.84 -22.96
N ARG A 46 0.54 39.94 -22.87
CA ARG A 46 -0.15 40.35 -21.64
C ARG A 46 -1.18 39.31 -21.20
N LEU A 47 -2.04 38.84 -22.11
CA LEU A 47 -3.03 37.81 -21.80
C LEU A 47 -2.36 36.50 -21.37
N ALA A 48 -1.33 36.05 -22.08
CA ALA A 48 -0.56 34.87 -21.71
C ALA A 48 0.14 34.99 -20.34
N GLY A 49 0.55 36.21 -19.96
CA GLY A 49 1.15 36.50 -18.65
C GLY A 49 0.14 36.45 -17.50
N GLU A 50 -1.14 36.70 -17.76
CA GLU A 50 -2.22 36.55 -16.78
C GLU A 50 -2.66 35.08 -16.67
N SER A 51 -2.99 34.43 -17.79
CA SER A 51 -3.27 33.00 -17.90
C SER A 51 -3.33 32.58 -19.36
N LEU A 52 -2.85 31.38 -19.71
CA LEU A 52 -3.05 30.81 -21.04
C LEU A 52 -4.54 30.63 -21.39
N GLU A 53 -5.41 30.53 -20.38
CA GLU A 53 -6.86 30.49 -20.57
C GLU A 53 -7.41 31.82 -21.08
N GLU A 54 -6.74 32.95 -20.84
CA GLU A 54 -7.17 34.30 -21.27
C GLU A 54 -6.84 34.59 -22.74
N LEU A 55 -5.97 33.79 -23.37
CA LEU A 55 -5.69 33.93 -24.80
C LEU A 55 -6.96 33.72 -25.63
N PRO A 56 -7.11 34.36 -26.80
CA PRO A 56 -8.22 34.09 -27.71
C PRO A 56 -8.09 32.71 -28.38
N GLU A 57 -9.21 32.08 -28.74
CA GLU A 57 -9.19 30.85 -29.54
C GLU A 57 -8.69 31.11 -30.97
N VAL A 58 -9.06 32.27 -31.53
CA VAL A 58 -8.75 32.62 -32.93
C VAL A 58 -8.20 34.03 -33.04
N VAL A 59 -7.12 34.19 -33.81
CA VAL A 59 -6.62 35.49 -34.26
C VAL A 59 -6.78 35.59 -35.78
N LEU A 60 -7.40 36.68 -36.23
CA LEU A 60 -7.57 36.97 -37.66
C LEU A 60 -6.55 38.01 -38.08
N VAL A 61 -5.61 37.63 -38.94
CA VAL A 61 -4.51 38.50 -39.40
C VAL A 61 -4.82 38.98 -40.81
N HIS A 62 -4.92 40.29 -41.01
CA HIS A 62 -5.06 40.87 -42.35
C HIS A 62 -3.69 41.02 -43.04
N GLU A 63 -3.59 40.73 -44.34
CA GLU A 63 -2.32 40.74 -45.09
C GLU A 63 -1.54 42.07 -45.02
N ARG A 64 -2.27 43.19 -44.84
CA ARG A 64 -1.72 44.55 -44.75
C ARG A 64 -1.31 44.98 -43.34
N ILE A 65 -1.34 44.09 -42.36
CA ILE A 65 -0.84 44.41 -41.03
C ILE A 65 0.68 44.69 -41.09
N GLY A 66 1.14 45.64 -40.30
CA GLY A 66 2.55 45.97 -40.14
C GLY A 66 2.83 46.45 -38.72
N PRO A 67 4.09 46.78 -38.36
CA PRO A 67 5.28 46.79 -39.21
C PRO A 67 5.83 45.41 -39.59
N VAL A 68 5.48 44.34 -38.87
CA VAL A 68 5.91 42.97 -39.20
C VAL A 68 5.04 42.41 -40.32
N PRO A 69 5.62 41.88 -41.41
CA PRO A 69 4.84 41.26 -42.50
C PRO A 69 3.94 40.13 -42.00
N ALA A 70 2.73 40.01 -42.55
CA ALA A 70 1.70 39.08 -42.06
C ALA A 70 2.18 37.63 -41.90
N LEU A 71 2.94 37.07 -42.85
CA LEU A 71 3.46 35.69 -42.75
C LEU A 71 4.50 35.52 -41.64
N GLU A 72 5.33 36.54 -41.39
CA GLU A 72 6.30 36.52 -40.30
C GLU A 72 5.59 36.67 -38.95
N LEU A 73 4.57 37.54 -38.89
CA LEU A 73 3.71 37.68 -37.71
C LEU A 73 2.98 36.38 -37.37
N ILE A 74 2.42 35.69 -38.37
CA ILE A 74 1.78 34.37 -38.17
C ILE A 74 2.78 33.39 -37.55
N ARG A 75 4.02 33.35 -38.07
CA ARG A 75 5.08 32.50 -37.53
C ARG A 75 5.43 32.86 -36.09
N GLU A 76 5.56 34.14 -35.77
CA GLU A 76 5.80 34.58 -34.38
C GLU A 76 4.67 34.17 -33.44
N VAL A 77 3.41 34.38 -33.84
CA VAL A 77 2.24 34.00 -33.03
C VAL A 77 2.18 32.49 -32.85
N ALA A 78 2.39 31.71 -33.92
CA ALA A 78 2.39 30.26 -33.85
C ALA A 78 3.51 29.69 -32.94
N MET A 79 4.68 30.33 -32.91
CA MET A 79 5.79 29.91 -32.05
C MET A 79 5.61 30.34 -30.58
N ARG A 80 5.15 31.57 -30.32
CA ARG A 80 5.03 32.11 -28.96
C ARG A 80 3.72 31.73 -28.27
N PHE A 81 2.64 31.57 -29.03
CA PHE A 81 1.29 31.29 -28.53
C PHE A 81 0.67 30.09 -29.27
N PRO A 82 1.26 28.89 -29.13
CA PRO A 82 0.86 27.71 -29.92
C PRO A 82 -0.57 27.20 -29.66
N VAL A 83 -1.29 27.75 -28.68
CA VAL A 83 -2.71 27.48 -28.42
C VAL A 83 -3.66 28.30 -29.30
N VAL A 84 -3.17 29.36 -29.97
CA VAL A 84 -4.00 30.31 -30.72
C VAL A 84 -4.12 29.87 -32.18
N GLY A 85 -5.33 29.69 -32.68
CA GLY A 85 -5.58 29.41 -34.09
C GLY A 85 -5.46 30.67 -34.93
N VAL A 86 -4.47 30.76 -35.83
CA VAL A 86 -4.29 31.96 -36.67
C VAL A 86 -4.91 31.76 -38.05
N ILE A 87 -5.69 32.72 -38.53
CA ILE A 87 -6.28 32.71 -39.88
C ILE A 87 -5.81 33.95 -40.64
N LEU A 88 -5.30 33.77 -41.86
CA LEU A 88 -4.90 34.86 -42.75
C LEU A 88 -6.08 35.35 -43.61
N ILE A 89 -6.28 36.67 -43.68
CA ILE A 89 -7.24 37.34 -44.57
C ILE A 89 -6.44 38.06 -45.66
N THR A 90 -6.77 37.79 -46.92
CA THR A 90 -6.04 38.32 -48.09
C THR A 90 -6.99 38.69 -49.24
N GLN A 91 -6.59 39.66 -50.07
CA GLN A 91 -7.26 39.98 -51.33
C GLN A 91 -6.94 38.98 -52.45
N ASP A 92 -5.81 38.26 -52.37
CA ASP A 92 -5.36 37.34 -53.41
C ASP A 92 -5.05 35.94 -52.86
N PRO A 93 -6.08 35.08 -52.68
CA PRO A 93 -5.92 33.72 -52.19
C PRO A 93 -5.32 32.81 -53.28
N SER A 94 -3.99 32.85 -53.44
CA SER A 94 -3.27 31.96 -54.36
C SER A 94 -2.85 30.64 -53.68
N PRO A 95 -2.68 29.54 -54.43
CA PRO A 95 -2.15 28.28 -53.88
C PRO A 95 -0.77 28.44 -53.21
N GLY A 96 0.07 29.34 -53.74
CA GLY A 96 1.37 29.65 -53.16
C GLY A 96 1.25 30.35 -51.81
N LEU A 97 0.36 31.33 -51.69
CA LEU A 97 0.09 31.99 -50.42
C LEU A 97 -0.56 31.05 -49.40
N PHE A 98 -1.45 30.17 -49.85
CA PHE A 98 -2.01 29.11 -49.02
C PHE A 98 -0.89 28.24 -48.42
N SER A 99 -0.02 27.67 -49.25
CA SER A 99 1.12 26.86 -48.77
C SER A 99 2.00 27.64 -47.80
N ALA A 100 2.41 28.86 -48.18
CA ALA A 100 3.27 29.69 -47.34
C ALA A 100 2.63 30.07 -45.99
N SER A 101 1.31 30.29 -45.95
CA SER A 101 0.58 30.58 -44.71
C SER A 101 0.49 29.37 -43.79
N MET A 102 0.27 28.16 -44.35
CA MET A 102 0.22 26.92 -43.58
C MET A 102 1.61 26.56 -43.04
N ASP A 103 2.67 26.75 -43.83
CA ASP A 103 4.08 26.57 -43.42
C ASP A 103 4.49 27.56 -42.32
N ALA A 104 3.89 28.76 -42.30
CA ALA A 104 4.07 29.74 -41.23
C ALA A 104 3.28 29.39 -39.95
N GLY A 105 2.36 28.41 -39.99
CA GLY A 105 1.57 27.97 -38.84
C GLY A 105 0.11 28.44 -38.83
N ALA A 106 -0.38 29.06 -39.91
CA ALA A 106 -1.80 29.39 -40.04
C ALA A 106 -2.66 28.12 -40.06
N ARG A 107 -3.90 28.25 -39.59
CA ARG A 107 -4.94 27.20 -39.57
C ARG A 107 -6.01 27.41 -40.62
N GLY A 108 -5.96 28.53 -41.31
CA GLY A 108 -6.85 28.83 -42.41
C GLY A 108 -6.43 30.08 -43.16
N LEU A 109 -6.99 30.21 -44.35
CA LEU A 109 -6.87 31.38 -45.21
C LEU A 109 -8.27 31.73 -45.72
N ILE A 110 -8.60 33.02 -45.76
CA ILE A 110 -9.87 33.55 -46.25
C ILE A 110 -9.60 34.67 -47.26
N GLY A 111 -10.29 34.61 -48.39
CA GLY A 111 -10.25 35.65 -49.41
C GLY A 111 -11.19 36.82 -49.09
N LEU A 112 -10.83 38.02 -49.53
CA LEU A 112 -11.74 39.17 -49.60
C LEU A 112 -12.49 39.17 -50.96
N PRO A 113 -13.79 39.52 -51.00
CA PRO A 113 -14.63 39.95 -49.87
C PRO A 113 -15.03 38.79 -48.95
N LEU A 114 -15.14 39.06 -47.64
CA LEU A 114 -15.48 38.04 -46.64
C LEU A 114 -16.93 37.56 -46.81
N GLY A 115 -17.12 36.27 -47.04
CA GLY A 115 -18.42 35.61 -46.93
C GLY A 115 -18.72 35.15 -45.51
N TYR A 116 -19.96 35.33 -45.05
CA TYR A 116 -20.38 34.92 -43.69
C TYR A 116 -20.15 33.42 -43.44
N GLU A 117 -20.59 32.56 -44.37
CA GLU A 117 -20.48 31.10 -44.22
C GLU A 117 -19.02 30.63 -44.20
N GLU A 118 -18.17 31.19 -45.07
CA GLU A 118 -16.75 30.86 -45.12
C GLU A 118 -16.03 31.31 -43.84
N LEU A 119 -16.30 32.53 -43.38
CA LEU A 119 -15.75 33.05 -42.13
C LEU A 119 -16.18 32.19 -40.94
N ALA A 120 -17.47 31.87 -40.83
CA ALA A 120 -18.01 31.02 -39.77
C ALA A 120 -17.33 29.65 -39.74
N ALA A 121 -17.25 28.97 -40.90
CA ALA A 121 -16.65 27.65 -40.99
C ALA A 121 -15.15 27.65 -40.63
N ARG A 122 -14.41 28.68 -41.07
CA ARG A 122 -12.97 28.80 -40.80
C ARG A 122 -12.69 29.14 -39.34
N VAL A 123 -13.45 30.06 -38.75
CA VAL A 123 -13.39 30.39 -37.32
C VAL A 123 -13.69 29.17 -36.47
N GLN A 124 -14.77 28.43 -36.76
CA GLN A 124 -15.11 27.21 -36.02
C GLN A 124 -14.01 26.15 -36.12
N THR A 125 -13.46 25.94 -37.31
CA THR A 125 -12.36 24.98 -37.53
C THR A 125 -11.13 25.37 -36.70
N ALA A 126 -10.69 26.63 -36.77
CA ALA A 126 -9.55 27.11 -36.00
C ALA A 126 -9.80 27.10 -34.48
N ALA A 127 -11.01 27.43 -34.04
CA ALA A 127 -11.41 27.38 -32.63
C ALA A 127 -11.41 25.94 -32.10
N SER A 128 -11.98 24.98 -32.85
CA SER A 128 -11.97 23.57 -32.45
C SER A 128 -10.55 23.02 -32.29
N TRP A 129 -9.63 23.45 -33.15
CA TRP A 129 -8.22 23.13 -33.03
C TRP A 129 -7.60 23.78 -31.79
N SER A 130 -7.83 25.08 -31.56
CA SER A 130 -7.35 25.79 -30.36
C SER A 130 -7.83 25.10 -29.08
N VAL A 131 -9.11 24.75 -29.01
CA VAL A 131 -9.70 24.04 -27.87
C VAL A 131 -9.11 22.64 -27.70
N GLY A 132 -8.84 21.91 -28.79
CA GLY A 132 -8.21 20.59 -28.73
C GLY A 132 -6.75 20.63 -28.30
N VAL A 133 -6.01 21.68 -28.70
CA VAL A 133 -4.58 21.84 -28.40
C VAL A 133 -4.35 22.52 -27.04
N ARG A 134 -5.27 23.38 -26.59
CA ARG A 134 -5.20 24.06 -25.28
C ARG A 134 -4.85 23.10 -24.15
N PRO A 135 -5.60 22.01 -23.90
CA PRO A 135 -5.25 21.04 -22.88
C PRO A 135 -3.81 20.53 -22.99
N HIS A 136 -3.27 20.33 -24.19
CA HIS A 136 -1.92 19.80 -24.37
C HIS A 136 -0.79 20.81 -24.12
N LEU A 137 -1.10 22.11 -24.09
CA LEU A 137 -0.13 23.21 -23.97
C LEU A 137 -0.31 24.04 -22.70
N THR A 138 -1.55 24.17 -22.20
CA THR A 138 -1.83 24.57 -20.81
C THR A 138 -1.36 23.49 -19.84
N GLN A 139 -1.28 22.24 -20.29
CA GLN A 139 -0.52 21.19 -19.64
C GLN A 139 0.95 21.22 -20.11
N GLY A 140 1.70 22.24 -19.66
CA GLY A 140 3.02 21.91 -19.11
C GLY A 140 2.84 20.80 -18.06
N PRO A 141 3.84 19.92 -17.87
CA PRO A 141 3.67 18.56 -17.32
C PRO A 141 2.56 18.60 -16.30
N GLU A 142 1.40 17.95 -16.57
CA GLU A 142 0.23 18.05 -15.69
C GLU A 142 0.73 18.00 -14.25
N ALA A 143 0.84 19.18 -13.64
CA ALA A 143 0.75 19.32 -12.22
C ALA A 143 -0.72 19.06 -12.03
N TYR A 144 -1.07 17.77 -12.00
CA TYR A 144 -2.24 17.38 -11.26
C TYR A 144 -2.07 18.09 -9.93
N THR A 145 -2.91 19.09 -9.71
CA THR A 145 -3.28 19.55 -8.39
C THR A 145 -4.19 18.51 -7.72
N GLY A 146 -3.95 17.22 -7.99
CA GLY A 146 -4.01 16.24 -6.92
C GLY A 146 -3.05 16.69 -5.81
N PRO A 147 -3.26 16.29 -4.56
CA PRO A 147 -2.71 16.98 -3.38
C PRO A 147 -1.18 16.92 -3.18
N GLY A 148 -0.37 16.73 -4.23
CA GLY A 148 1.05 16.46 -4.11
C GLY A 148 1.22 15.19 -3.28
N GLY A 149 0.69 14.07 -3.79
CA GLY A 149 0.55 12.82 -3.05
C GLY A 149 1.83 12.45 -2.29
N THR A 150 1.67 11.90 -1.10
CA THR A 150 2.82 11.46 -0.30
C THR A 150 3.34 10.16 -0.87
N VAL A 151 4.59 10.15 -1.32
CA VAL A 151 5.29 8.96 -1.81
C VAL A 151 6.07 8.32 -0.66
N VAL A 152 5.78 7.05 -0.37
CA VAL A 152 6.51 6.26 0.62
C VAL A 152 7.12 5.05 -0.05
N THR A 153 8.45 4.94 -0.01
CA THR A 153 9.15 3.74 -0.45
C THR A 153 9.39 2.80 0.72
N VAL A 154 9.29 1.51 0.46
CA VAL A 154 9.54 0.45 1.44
C VAL A 154 10.62 -0.46 0.86
N THR A 155 11.78 -0.49 1.51
CA THR A 155 12.91 -1.35 1.11
C THR A 155 13.28 -2.27 2.26
N GLY A 156 13.59 -3.53 1.97
CA GLY A 156 14.07 -4.49 2.96
C GLY A 156 15.59 -4.53 3.02
N ALA A 157 16.14 -4.55 4.24
CA ALA A 157 17.58 -4.69 4.45
C ALA A 157 18.13 -6.05 3.98
N LYS A 158 17.29 -7.09 3.93
CA LYS A 158 17.62 -8.44 3.42
C LYS A 158 16.36 -9.14 2.90
N GLY A 159 16.53 -10.22 2.15
CA GLY A 159 15.45 -11.15 1.75
C GLY A 159 14.59 -11.61 2.94
N GLY A 160 13.27 -11.65 2.72
CA GLY A 160 12.31 -12.20 3.67
C GLY A 160 12.08 -11.39 4.96
N VAL A 161 12.44 -10.10 5.00
CA VAL A 161 12.11 -9.22 6.15
C VAL A 161 10.65 -8.79 6.16
N GLY A 162 9.87 -9.06 5.12
CA GLY A 162 8.45 -8.68 5.02
C GLY A 162 8.21 -7.31 4.39
N THR A 163 9.04 -6.90 3.43
CA THR A 163 8.89 -5.66 2.66
C THR A 163 7.52 -5.58 2.00
N THR A 164 7.21 -6.52 1.12
CA THR A 164 5.93 -6.60 0.39
C THR A 164 4.71 -6.63 1.30
N LEU A 165 4.75 -7.46 2.35
CA LEU A 165 3.70 -7.50 3.37
C LEU A 165 3.45 -6.11 3.97
N THR A 166 4.52 -5.39 4.30
CA THR A 166 4.45 -4.06 4.89
C THR A 166 3.91 -3.05 3.89
N SER A 167 4.40 -3.05 2.65
CA SER A 167 3.90 -2.20 1.56
C SER A 167 2.39 -2.38 1.34
N VAL A 168 1.94 -3.63 1.26
CA VAL A 168 0.50 -3.97 1.11
C VAL A 168 -0.32 -3.46 2.30
N GLN A 169 0.12 -3.71 3.53
CA GLN A 169 -0.64 -3.28 4.71
C GLN A 169 -0.64 -1.76 4.92
N LEU A 170 0.45 -1.06 4.60
CA LEU A 170 0.49 0.41 4.61
C LEU A 170 -0.51 0.99 3.58
N ALA A 171 -0.55 0.43 2.37
CA ALA A 171 -1.50 0.85 1.33
C ALA A 171 -2.96 0.60 1.76
N LEU A 172 -3.25 -0.58 2.33
CA LEU A 172 -4.58 -0.92 2.84
C LEU A 172 -5.00 -0.02 4.01
N ALA A 173 -4.10 0.30 4.95
CA ALA A 173 -4.37 1.19 6.07
C ALA A 173 -4.70 2.62 5.57
N ALA A 174 -3.89 3.16 4.66
CA ALA A 174 -4.13 4.46 4.04
C ALA A 174 -5.49 4.47 3.31
N ARG A 175 -5.81 3.41 2.56
CA ARG A 175 -7.07 3.29 1.83
C ARG A 175 -8.28 3.20 2.78
N ALA A 176 -8.17 2.42 3.85
CA ALA A 176 -9.22 2.30 4.87
C ALA A 176 -9.49 3.62 5.60
N SER A 177 -8.51 4.54 5.64
CA SER A 177 -8.69 5.89 6.18
C SER A 177 -9.41 6.87 5.24
N GLY A 178 -9.81 6.41 4.04
CA GLY A 178 -10.56 7.20 3.06
C GLY A 178 -9.71 7.83 1.96
N ARG A 179 -8.39 7.64 1.96
CA ARG A 179 -7.50 8.21 0.94
C ARG A 179 -7.56 7.48 -0.38
N THR A 180 -7.24 8.16 -1.47
CA THR A 180 -6.90 7.53 -2.75
C THR A 180 -5.46 7.01 -2.69
N VAL A 181 -5.26 5.73 -3.00
CA VAL A 181 -3.97 5.06 -2.79
C VAL A 181 -3.56 4.26 -4.01
N ALA A 182 -2.29 4.39 -4.39
CA ALA A 182 -1.62 3.48 -5.31
C ALA A 182 -0.54 2.67 -4.61
N LEU A 183 -0.39 1.40 -5.03
CA LEU A 183 0.72 0.54 -4.68
C LEU A 183 1.50 0.22 -5.97
N LEU A 184 2.74 0.69 -6.03
CA LEU A 184 3.68 0.44 -7.11
C LEU A 184 4.65 -0.66 -6.67
N ASP A 185 4.76 -1.73 -7.45
CA ASP A 185 5.70 -2.82 -7.23
C ASP A 185 6.95 -2.64 -8.11
N LEU A 186 8.07 -2.32 -7.46
CA LEU A 186 9.42 -2.23 -8.02
C LEU A 186 10.33 -3.36 -7.52
N ASP A 187 9.80 -4.43 -6.94
CA ASP A 187 10.55 -5.68 -6.80
C ASP A 187 10.52 -6.41 -8.15
N LEU A 188 11.21 -5.84 -9.14
CA LEU A 188 11.05 -6.17 -10.56
C LEU A 188 11.43 -7.62 -10.93
N GLN A 189 12.24 -8.28 -10.10
CA GLN A 189 12.69 -9.67 -10.31
C GLN A 189 11.83 -10.69 -9.55
N SER A 190 11.22 -10.29 -8.43
CA SER A 190 10.55 -11.20 -7.49
C SER A 190 9.28 -10.59 -6.87
N GLY A 191 8.57 -9.76 -7.64
CA GLY A 191 7.40 -9.00 -7.18
C GLY A 191 6.24 -9.91 -6.82
N ASP A 192 5.90 -9.95 -5.53
CA ASP A 192 4.87 -10.81 -4.97
C ASP A 192 3.57 -10.06 -4.63
N VAL A 193 3.46 -8.75 -4.93
CA VAL A 193 2.27 -7.95 -4.58
C VAL A 193 0.99 -8.57 -5.17
N ALA A 194 1.06 -9.06 -6.40
CA ALA A 194 -0.06 -9.72 -7.07
C ALA A 194 -0.52 -10.98 -6.32
N SER A 195 0.42 -11.77 -5.82
CA SER A 195 0.18 -12.99 -5.03
C SER A 195 -0.45 -12.67 -3.67
N TYR A 196 -0.04 -11.57 -3.03
CA TYR A 196 -0.56 -11.14 -1.72
C TYR A 196 -2.01 -10.62 -1.77
N LEU A 197 -2.50 -10.28 -2.96
CA LEU A 197 -3.83 -9.70 -3.19
C LEU A 197 -4.71 -10.55 -4.13
N ASP A 198 -4.23 -11.73 -4.56
CA ASP A 198 -4.90 -12.62 -5.50
C ASP A 198 -5.32 -11.92 -6.81
N VAL A 199 -4.36 -11.23 -7.43
CA VAL A 199 -4.58 -10.43 -8.65
C VAL A 199 -3.94 -11.08 -9.86
N GLN A 200 -4.75 -11.27 -10.90
CA GLN A 200 -4.25 -11.53 -12.26
C GLN A 200 -4.29 -10.26 -13.09
N PHE A 201 -3.15 -9.89 -13.66
CA PHE A 201 -2.97 -8.69 -14.45
C PHE A 201 -2.42 -9.01 -15.84
N ARG A 202 -2.72 -8.14 -16.82
CA ARG A 202 -2.23 -8.26 -18.20
C ARG A 202 -1.15 -7.25 -18.54
N ARG A 203 -1.15 -6.10 -17.86
CA ARG A 203 -0.16 -5.04 -18.04
C ARG A 203 0.57 -4.79 -16.73
N SER A 204 1.86 -4.49 -16.83
CA SER A 204 2.74 -4.20 -15.70
C SER A 204 3.55 -2.93 -15.97
N ILE A 205 4.37 -2.52 -15.02
CA ILE A 205 5.29 -1.39 -15.21
C ILE A 205 6.21 -1.57 -16.41
N VAL A 206 6.55 -2.80 -16.80
CA VAL A 206 7.46 -3.04 -17.94
C VAL A 206 6.86 -2.59 -19.26
N ASP A 207 5.54 -2.62 -19.40
CA ASP A 207 4.86 -2.18 -20.63
C ASP A 207 4.96 -0.67 -20.84
N LEU A 208 5.39 0.07 -19.81
CA LEU A 208 5.67 1.50 -19.88
C LEU A 208 7.09 1.79 -20.38
N ALA A 209 8.00 0.81 -20.41
CA ALA A 209 9.40 1.03 -20.73
C ALA A 209 9.62 1.58 -22.15
N GLY A 210 8.86 1.07 -23.12
CA GLY A 210 8.90 1.49 -24.52
C GLY A 210 8.21 2.81 -24.83
N ILE A 211 7.59 3.46 -23.84
CA ILE A 211 6.79 4.67 -24.04
C ILE A 211 7.64 5.90 -23.65
N PRO A 212 7.91 6.83 -24.58
CA PRO A 212 8.74 8.01 -24.29
C PRO A 212 8.10 8.94 -23.27
N ASP A 213 6.78 9.15 -23.39
CA ASP A 213 6.00 10.04 -22.53
C ASP A 213 4.81 9.27 -21.95
N ILE A 214 4.93 8.91 -20.65
CA ILE A 214 3.89 8.18 -19.93
C ILE A 214 2.80 9.18 -19.58
N ASN A 215 1.86 9.38 -20.51
CA ASN A 215 0.69 10.18 -20.25
C ASN A 215 -0.28 9.45 -19.28
N PRO A 216 -1.23 10.17 -18.67
CA PRO A 216 -2.14 9.59 -17.69
C PRO A 216 -3.04 8.48 -18.22
N ARG A 217 -3.38 8.50 -19.52
CA ARG A 217 -4.17 7.44 -20.17
C ARG A 217 -3.36 6.15 -20.26
N VAL A 218 -2.10 6.26 -20.66
CA VAL A 218 -1.15 5.14 -20.71
C VAL A 218 -0.96 4.55 -19.30
N LEU A 219 -0.75 5.41 -18.29
CA LEU A 219 -0.67 4.96 -16.91
C LEU A 219 -1.97 4.30 -16.46
N GLN A 220 -3.14 4.87 -16.79
CA GLN A 220 -4.44 4.32 -16.41
C GLN A 220 -4.66 2.92 -16.98
N ASP A 221 -4.22 2.66 -18.20
CA ASP A 221 -4.33 1.33 -18.80
C ASP A 221 -3.40 0.30 -18.12
N ALA A 222 -2.26 0.75 -17.58
CA ALA A 222 -1.31 -0.12 -16.89
C ALA A 222 -1.67 -0.36 -15.41
N VAL A 223 -2.42 0.54 -14.79
CA VAL A 223 -2.84 0.44 -13.38
C VAL A 223 -4.08 -0.45 -13.25
N PHE A 224 -3.96 -1.54 -12.51
CA PHE A 224 -5.07 -2.40 -12.15
C PHE A 224 -5.84 -1.84 -10.96
N THR A 225 -7.17 -1.69 -11.06
CA THR A 225 -7.99 -1.24 -9.93
C THR A 225 -8.47 -2.46 -9.12
N HIS A 226 -7.94 -2.62 -7.92
CA HIS A 226 -8.31 -3.72 -7.02
C HIS A 226 -9.68 -3.48 -6.34
N PRO A 227 -10.47 -4.52 -6.00
CA PRO A 227 -11.76 -4.36 -5.33
C PRO A 227 -11.74 -3.58 -4.00
N THR A 228 -10.59 -3.51 -3.31
CA THR A 228 -10.42 -2.65 -2.11
C THR A 228 -10.34 -1.16 -2.45
N GLY A 229 -10.23 -0.81 -3.73
CA GLY A 229 -10.04 0.54 -4.24
C GLY A 229 -8.57 1.00 -4.31
N LEU A 230 -7.62 0.07 -4.21
CA LEU A 230 -6.21 0.35 -4.50
C LEU A 230 -5.97 0.39 -6.01
N GLY A 231 -5.18 1.36 -6.48
CA GLY A 231 -4.56 1.30 -7.80
C GLY A 231 -3.24 0.52 -7.73
N LEU A 232 -3.11 -0.57 -8.48
CA LEU A 232 -1.92 -1.42 -8.46
C LEU A 232 -1.15 -1.24 -9.77
N LEU A 233 0.12 -0.84 -9.70
CA LEU A 233 1.05 -0.92 -10.82
C LEU A 233 2.09 -1.98 -10.48
N LEU A 234 1.96 -3.15 -11.11
CA LEU A 234 2.64 -4.37 -10.69
C LEU A 234 3.96 -4.60 -11.43
N ALA A 235 4.87 -5.37 -10.83
CA ALA A 235 6.08 -5.89 -11.46
C ALA A 235 5.72 -6.84 -12.62
N PRO A 236 6.63 -7.04 -13.61
CA PRO A 236 6.39 -8.05 -14.65
C PRO A 236 6.31 -9.47 -14.08
N GLY A 237 5.49 -10.34 -14.71
CA GLY A 237 5.43 -11.75 -14.33
C GLY A 237 6.69 -12.55 -14.69
N GLU A 238 7.47 -12.05 -15.64
CA GLU A 238 8.78 -12.57 -16.08
C GLU A 238 9.87 -11.65 -15.51
N GLY A 239 10.59 -12.13 -14.49
CA GLY A 239 11.52 -11.29 -13.71
C GLY A 239 12.72 -10.74 -14.51
N GLU A 240 13.14 -11.44 -15.56
CA GLU A 240 14.19 -10.99 -16.48
C GLU A 240 13.81 -9.71 -17.24
N ARG A 241 12.50 -9.51 -17.50
CA ARG A 241 12.00 -8.30 -18.13
C ARG A 241 12.06 -7.09 -17.20
N GLY A 242 12.32 -7.30 -15.90
CA GLY A 242 12.54 -6.23 -14.95
C GLY A 242 13.71 -5.30 -15.34
N GLU A 243 14.71 -5.79 -16.08
CA GLU A 243 15.85 -4.99 -16.52
C GLU A 243 15.47 -3.87 -17.52
N ASP A 244 14.34 -4.01 -18.21
CA ASP A 244 13.84 -2.99 -19.13
C ASP A 244 13.29 -1.74 -18.40
N VAL A 245 13.00 -1.87 -17.10
CA VAL A 245 12.46 -0.78 -16.28
C VAL A 245 13.61 0.09 -15.78
N THR A 246 13.89 1.14 -16.55
CA THR A 246 14.93 2.13 -16.23
C THR A 246 14.51 3.11 -15.14
N ASP A 247 15.47 3.90 -14.63
CA ASP A 247 15.21 5.00 -13.70
C ASP A 247 14.23 6.02 -14.29
N ARG A 248 14.32 6.34 -15.60
CA ARG A 248 13.37 7.22 -16.29
C ARG A 248 11.93 6.71 -16.13
N VAL A 249 11.71 5.42 -16.39
CA VAL A 249 10.38 4.80 -16.32
C VAL A 249 9.85 4.85 -14.89
N ALA A 250 10.70 4.53 -13.90
CA ALA A 250 10.34 4.64 -12.50
C ALA A 250 9.98 6.09 -12.11
N ARG A 251 10.77 7.09 -12.52
CA ARG A 251 10.49 8.52 -12.25
C ARG A 251 9.18 8.98 -12.86
N GLN A 252 8.92 8.61 -14.10
CA GLN A 252 7.67 8.94 -14.78
C GLN A 252 6.47 8.25 -14.12
N ALA A 253 6.59 6.96 -13.80
CA ALA A 253 5.54 6.21 -13.10
C ALA A 253 5.24 6.78 -11.71
N VAL A 254 6.26 7.04 -10.89
CA VAL A 254 6.10 7.64 -9.56
C VAL A 254 5.49 9.04 -9.66
N SER A 255 5.96 9.88 -10.59
CA SER A 255 5.39 11.23 -10.78
C SER A 255 3.92 11.17 -11.18
N ALA A 256 3.59 10.33 -12.14
CA ALA A 256 2.22 10.20 -12.64
C ALA A 256 1.28 9.58 -11.58
N LEU A 257 1.75 8.64 -10.76
CA LEU A 257 0.99 8.13 -9.60
C LEU A 257 0.83 9.19 -8.51
N ARG A 258 1.89 9.91 -8.15
CA ARG A 258 1.89 10.99 -7.14
C ARG A 258 0.85 12.06 -7.44
N ASN A 259 0.71 12.34 -8.72
CA ASN A 259 -0.22 13.30 -9.28
C ASN A 259 -1.69 12.84 -9.15
N ARG A 260 -1.95 11.53 -9.20
CA ARG A 260 -3.32 10.97 -9.22
C ARG A 260 -3.82 10.49 -7.86
N TYR A 261 -2.92 10.09 -6.96
CA TYR A 261 -3.26 9.47 -5.68
C TYR A 261 -2.74 10.30 -4.51
N GLU A 262 -3.50 10.37 -3.42
CA GLU A 262 -3.08 11.04 -2.18
C GLU A 262 -1.89 10.35 -1.50
N VAL A 263 -1.78 9.02 -1.65
CA VAL A 263 -0.68 8.22 -1.13
C VAL A 263 -0.20 7.25 -2.22
N VAL A 264 1.11 7.21 -2.44
CA VAL A 264 1.75 6.21 -3.30
C VAL A 264 2.71 5.41 -2.43
N VAL A 265 2.41 4.14 -2.23
CA VAL A 265 3.33 3.20 -1.57
C VAL A 265 4.11 2.50 -2.67
N VAL A 266 5.43 2.44 -2.54
CA VAL A 266 6.32 1.79 -3.50
C VAL A 266 7.02 0.63 -2.80
N ASP A 267 6.75 -0.60 -3.22
CA ASP A 267 7.51 -1.77 -2.80
C ASP A 267 8.81 -1.83 -3.60
N CYS A 268 9.95 -1.63 -2.95
CA CYS A 268 11.26 -1.68 -3.59
C CYS A 268 11.96 -3.04 -3.35
N GLY A 269 11.29 -4.02 -2.75
CA GLY A 269 11.90 -5.32 -2.48
C GLY A 269 13.16 -5.21 -1.63
N THR A 270 14.21 -5.94 -2.01
CA THR A 270 15.50 -5.94 -1.28
C THR A 270 16.70 -5.63 -2.17
N GLN A 271 16.51 -5.70 -3.48
CA GLN A 271 17.55 -5.41 -4.46
C GLN A 271 17.59 -3.92 -4.80
N MET A 272 18.78 -3.43 -5.14
CA MET A 272 18.98 -2.04 -5.54
C MET A 272 19.23 -1.96 -7.04
N SER A 273 18.18 -1.68 -7.81
CA SER A 273 18.28 -1.30 -9.21
C SER A 273 18.27 0.23 -9.39
N SER A 274 18.50 0.71 -10.60
CA SER A 274 18.37 2.13 -10.95
C SER A 274 16.92 2.64 -10.78
N ALA A 275 15.92 1.80 -11.05
CA ALA A 275 14.52 2.12 -10.80
C ALA A 275 14.21 2.30 -9.31
N ASN A 276 14.71 1.39 -8.46
CA ASN A 276 14.54 1.47 -7.00
C ASN A 276 15.23 2.72 -6.45
N ALA A 277 16.46 3.00 -6.89
CA ALA A 277 17.21 4.19 -6.50
C ALA A 277 16.44 5.48 -6.84
N ALA A 278 15.89 5.58 -8.05
CA ALA A 278 15.11 6.73 -8.48
C ALA A 278 13.83 6.92 -7.66
N ALA A 279 13.11 5.84 -7.36
CA ALA A 279 11.92 5.90 -6.52
C ALA A 279 12.25 6.35 -5.08
N ILE A 280 13.34 5.84 -4.50
CA ILE A 280 13.79 6.21 -3.14
C ILE A 280 14.21 7.68 -3.07
N GLU A 281 14.92 8.17 -4.09
CA GLU A 281 15.31 9.57 -4.21
C GLU A 281 14.08 10.49 -4.21
N MET A 282 13.06 10.13 -4.99
CA MET A 282 11.81 10.91 -5.14
C MET A 282 10.85 10.82 -3.94
N ALA A 283 11.02 9.84 -3.05
CA ALA A 283 10.05 9.58 -1.98
C ALA A 283 10.01 10.70 -0.93
N ASP A 284 8.84 11.04 -0.42
CA ASP A 284 8.76 11.94 0.74
C ASP A 284 9.27 11.23 2.00
N GLN A 285 9.05 9.91 2.10
CA GLN A 285 9.57 9.08 3.18
C GLN A 285 10.16 7.77 2.63
N ALA A 286 11.37 7.41 3.08
CA ALA A 286 12.01 6.15 2.76
C ALA A 286 12.04 5.25 3.98
N VAL A 287 11.34 4.12 3.90
CA VAL A 287 11.24 3.13 4.97
C VAL A 287 12.19 1.98 4.69
N LEU A 288 13.09 1.72 5.63
CA LEU A 288 14.02 0.58 5.59
C LEU A 288 13.62 -0.48 6.63
N LEU A 289 13.13 -1.62 6.17
CA LEU A 289 12.76 -2.74 7.04
C LEU A 289 13.96 -3.56 7.48
N VAL A 290 14.02 -3.87 8.77
CA VAL A 290 15.07 -4.70 9.35
C VAL A 290 14.51 -5.66 10.38
N THR A 291 15.05 -6.87 10.47
CA THR A 291 14.77 -7.79 11.56
C THR A 291 15.83 -7.66 12.66
N PRO A 292 15.51 -7.93 13.94
CA PRO A 292 16.44 -7.76 15.07
C PRO A 292 17.48 -8.91 15.13
N ASP A 293 18.18 -9.14 14.03
CA ASP A 293 19.29 -10.07 13.90
C ASP A 293 20.53 -9.38 13.30
N VAL A 294 21.71 -9.90 13.62
CA VAL A 294 22.99 -9.27 13.24
C VAL A 294 23.14 -9.16 11.73
N VAL A 295 22.65 -10.13 10.97
CA VAL A 295 22.81 -10.18 9.51
C VAL A 295 21.98 -9.09 8.86
N ALA A 296 20.71 -8.94 9.26
CA ALA A 296 19.81 -7.89 8.79
C ALA A 296 20.32 -6.50 9.16
N VAL A 297 20.77 -6.29 10.40
CA VAL A 297 21.27 -4.98 10.85
C VAL A 297 22.56 -4.58 10.12
N ARG A 298 23.48 -5.53 9.89
CA ARG A 298 24.67 -5.27 9.07
C ARG A 298 24.30 -4.96 7.62
N ALA A 299 23.29 -5.63 7.08
CA ALA A 299 22.80 -5.36 5.73
C ALA A 299 22.15 -3.97 5.63
N ALA A 300 21.35 -3.58 6.63
CA ALA A 300 20.78 -2.23 6.73
C ALA A 300 21.88 -1.16 6.74
N LYS A 301 22.95 -1.34 7.54
CA LYS A 301 24.10 -0.42 7.55
C LYS A 301 24.79 -0.33 6.18
N ARG A 302 24.95 -1.45 5.46
CA ARG A 302 25.52 -1.44 4.10
C ARG A 302 24.61 -0.69 3.12
N MET A 303 23.29 -0.90 3.22
CA MET A 303 22.29 -0.22 2.41
C MET A 303 22.33 1.29 2.61
N VAL A 304 22.30 1.77 3.86
CA VAL A 304 22.37 3.20 4.20
C VAL A 304 23.67 3.83 3.68
N ARG A 305 24.82 3.16 3.85
CA ARG A 305 26.11 3.65 3.30
C ARG A 305 26.13 3.69 1.78
N MET A 306 25.45 2.76 1.13
CA MET A 306 25.34 2.73 -0.32
C MET A 306 24.46 3.89 -0.81
N TRP A 307 23.31 4.14 -0.16
CA TRP A 307 22.44 5.28 -0.48
C TRP A 307 23.16 6.61 -0.32
N ASP A 308 23.94 6.77 0.76
CA ASP A 308 24.75 7.97 0.99
C ASP A 308 25.82 8.14 -0.10
N ARG A 309 26.59 7.09 -0.40
CA ARG A 309 27.62 7.12 -1.47
C ARG A 309 27.07 7.44 -2.85
N LEU A 310 25.88 6.92 -3.18
CA LEU A 310 25.22 7.15 -4.46
C LEU A 310 24.38 8.43 -4.46
N GLN A 311 24.37 9.20 -3.36
CA GLN A 311 23.59 10.43 -3.20
C GLN A 311 22.08 10.21 -3.43
N ILE A 312 21.58 9.01 -3.11
CA ILE A 312 20.17 8.66 -3.21
C ILE A 312 19.39 9.23 -2.03
N ARG A 313 19.90 8.99 -0.81
CA ARG A 313 19.27 9.43 0.44
C ARG A 313 20.23 9.37 1.62
N LYS A 314 20.10 10.32 2.55
CA LYS A 314 20.88 10.35 3.79
C LYS A 314 20.29 9.47 4.88
N ALA A 315 21.12 9.11 5.86
CA ALA A 315 20.70 8.31 7.00
C ALA A 315 19.62 9.01 7.84
N GLU A 316 19.78 10.30 8.14
CA GLU A 316 18.79 11.08 8.91
C GLU A 316 17.40 11.21 8.24
N GLU A 317 17.36 11.08 6.92
CA GLU A 317 16.15 11.15 6.07
C GLU A 317 15.49 9.78 5.88
N THR A 318 16.09 8.72 6.41
CA THR A 318 15.60 7.34 6.34
C THR A 318 14.95 6.93 7.65
N VAL A 319 13.79 6.27 7.57
CA VAL A 319 13.09 5.71 8.73
C VAL A 319 13.27 4.19 8.74
N VAL A 320 13.93 3.66 9.75
CA VAL A 320 14.06 2.21 9.94
C VAL A 320 12.87 1.66 10.73
N VAL A 321 12.28 0.58 10.22
CA VAL A 321 11.21 -0.16 10.89
C VAL A 321 11.73 -1.52 11.30
N VAL A 322 11.63 -1.82 12.60
CA VAL A 322 12.04 -3.12 13.15
C VAL A 322 10.88 -4.10 13.05
N ASN A 323 11.00 -5.05 12.13
CA ASN A 323 10.05 -6.14 11.96
C ASN A 323 10.45 -7.38 12.76
N ARG A 324 9.50 -8.22 13.13
CA ARG A 324 9.69 -9.45 13.92
C ARG A 324 10.33 -9.19 15.28
N HIS A 325 9.96 -8.08 15.92
CA HIS A 325 10.46 -7.72 17.23
C HIS A 325 9.67 -8.42 18.34
N THR A 326 10.35 -8.78 19.43
CA THR A 326 9.73 -9.17 20.70
C THR A 326 10.53 -8.55 21.84
N ARG A 327 9.95 -8.42 23.03
CA ARG A 327 10.66 -7.84 24.19
C ARG A 327 11.95 -8.61 24.56
N ASN A 328 12.03 -9.89 24.18
CA ASN A 328 13.15 -10.77 24.51
C ASN A 328 14.23 -10.80 23.41
N THR A 329 14.09 -10.06 22.31
CA THR A 329 15.16 -10.02 21.28
C THR A 329 16.39 -9.30 21.81
N GLU A 330 17.56 -9.88 21.65
CA GLU A 330 18.83 -9.29 22.12
C GLU A 330 19.13 -7.94 21.44
N ILE A 331 18.82 -7.83 20.16
CA ILE A 331 19.02 -6.61 19.39
C ILE A 331 17.79 -5.71 19.54
N GLN A 332 17.98 -4.62 20.28
CA GLN A 332 16.95 -3.63 20.57
C GLN A 332 17.00 -2.45 19.56
N PRO A 333 15.87 -1.77 19.31
CA PRO A 333 15.79 -0.64 18.38
C PRO A 333 16.88 0.46 18.57
N PRO A 334 17.25 0.87 19.81
CA PRO A 334 18.31 1.88 20.01
C PRO A 334 19.70 1.43 19.56
N LEU A 335 19.98 0.12 19.54
CA LEU A 335 21.23 -0.39 18.99
C LEU A 335 21.22 -0.29 17.45
N ILE A 336 20.08 -0.58 16.82
CA ILE A 336 19.90 -0.49 15.37
C ILE A 336 20.06 0.97 14.92
N GLU A 337 19.45 1.91 15.62
CA GLU A 337 19.60 3.36 15.42
C GLU A 337 21.07 3.77 15.43
N ARG A 338 21.83 3.40 16.47
CA ARG A 338 23.27 3.70 16.57
C ARG A 338 24.11 3.08 15.45
N ILE A 339 23.78 1.87 15.01
CA ILE A 339 24.55 1.16 13.98
C ILE A 339 24.31 1.74 12.58
N THR A 340 23.05 2.10 12.30
CA THR A 340 22.61 2.57 10.98
C THR A 340 22.73 4.08 10.83
N GLY A 341 22.67 4.85 11.93
CA GLY A 341 22.62 6.31 11.91
C GLY A 341 21.28 6.88 11.43
N THR A 342 20.24 6.03 11.36
CA THR A 342 18.91 6.39 10.85
C THR A 342 17.92 6.65 11.99
N ARG A 343 16.81 7.33 11.69
CA ARG A 343 15.70 7.42 12.66
C ARG A 343 14.98 6.08 12.72
N VAL A 344 14.70 5.57 13.91
CA VAL A 344 13.92 4.33 14.06
C VAL A 344 12.48 4.66 14.40
N ALA A 345 11.53 4.02 13.71
CA ALA A 345 10.10 4.16 13.99
C ALA A 345 9.78 3.71 15.43
N ARG A 346 8.87 4.41 16.09
CA ARG A 346 8.41 4.06 17.43
C ARG A 346 7.66 2.74 17.44
N THR A 347 6.94 2.47 16.35
CA THR A 347 6.17 1.24 16.17
C THR A 347 7.08 0.11 15.67
N ALA A 348 7.29 -0.90 16.50
CA ALA A 348 7.94 -2.15 16.10
C ALA A 348 6.88 -3.21 15.76
N VAL A 349 7.10 -3.98 14.70
CA VAL A 349 6.15 -5.01 14.25
C VAL A 349 6.43 -6.32 14.99
N PRO A 350 5.43 -6.94 15.65
CA PRO A 350 5.64 -8.12 16.47
C PRO A 350 5.98 -9.35 15.64
N SER A 351 6.75 -10.27 16.24
CA SER A 351 7.05 -11.58 15.61
C SER A 351 5.90 -12.59 15.77
N ASN A 352 4.72 -12.31 15.19
CA ASN A 352 3.57 -13.22 15.26
C ASN A 352 3.07 -13.70 13.88
N PHE A 353 3.95 -14.40 13.15
CA PHE A 353 3.69 -14.84 11.77
C PHE A 353 2.57 -15.87 11.63
N LYS A 354 2.23 -16.60 12.69
CA LYS A 354 1.13 -17.57 12.68
C LYS A 354 -0.21 -16.91 12.33
N GLU A 355 -0.41 -15.66 12.72
CA GLU A 355 -1.61 -14.89 12.39
C GLU A 355 -1.71 -14.54 10.89
N LEU A 356 -0.57 -14.48 10.19
CA LEU A 356 -0.50 -14.10 8.77
C LEU A 356 -0.72 -15.29 7.84
N GLN A 357 -0.38 -16.50 8.27
CA GLN A 357 -0.26 -17.68 7.42
C GLN A 357 -1.52 -17.91 6.58
N SER A 358 -2.70 -17.93 7.21
CA SER A 358 -3.96 -18.16 6.48
C SER A 358 -4.27 -17.07 5.44
N ALA A 359 -3.89 -15.82 5.68
CA ALA A 359 -4.15 -14.72 4.75
C ALA A 359 -3.15 -14.72 3.60
N VAL A 360 -1.88 -15.05 3.88
CA VAL A 360 -0.82 -15.19 2.86
C VAL A 360 -1.10 -16.39 1.96
N ASP A 361 -1.42 -17.55 2.53
CA ASP A 361 -1.67 -18.78 1.77
C ASP A 361 -2.91 -18.65 0.87
N ALA A 362 -3.89 -17.84 1.29
CA ALA A 362 -5.09 -17.54 0.50
C ALA A 362 -4.89 -16.37 -0.48
N GLY A 363 -3.74 -15.67 -0.47
CA GLY A 363 -3.51 -14.47 -1.28
C GLY A 363 -4.44 -13.30 -0.93
N ARG A 364 -4.98 -13.27 0.29
CA ARG A 364 -6.06 -12.37 0.70
C ARG A 364 -5.66 -11.52 1.91
N MET A 365 -4.56 -10.78 1.78
CA MET A 365 -4.04 -9.93 2.86
C MET A 365 -4.98 -8.79 3.27
N GLN A 366 -5.91 -8.40 2.40
CA GLN A 366 -7.00 -7.48 2.70
C GLN A 366 -7.98 -8.01 3.77
N ASP A 367 -8.05 -9.33 3.96
CA ASP A 367 -8.95 -9.99 4.90
C ASP A 367 -8.27 -10.39 6.22
N LEU A 368 -7.01 -10.01 6.41
CA LEU A 368 -6.31 -10.23 7.66
C LEU A 368 -7.12 -9.69 8.84
N ASP A 369 -7.29 -10.49 9.90
CA ASP A 369 -8.13 -10.15 11.05
C ASP A 369 -7.71 -8.81 11.68
N SER A 370 -8.70 -7.96 11.97
CA SER A 370 -8.54 -6.71 12.75
C SER A 370 -7.87 -6.90 14.12
N ARG A 371 -7.98 -8.09 14.72
CA ARG A 371 -7.34 -8.47 15.99
C ARG A 371 -5.88 -8.88 15.83
N SER A 372 -5.39 -9.06 14.59
CA SER A 372 -3.99 -9.40 14.36
C SER A 372 -3.09 -8.30 14.91
N THR A 373 -2.18 -8.71 15.78
CA THR A 373 -1.18 -7.84 16.38
C THR A 373 -0.22 -7.26 15.34
N VAL A 374 0.09 -8.04 14.29
CA VAL A 374 0.89 -7.59 13.15
C VAL A 374 0.13 -6.53 12.35
N LYS A 375 -1.16 -6.76 12.04
CA LYS A 375 -1.99 -5.78 11.33
C LYS A 375 -2.07 -4.47 12.09
N GLN A 376 -2.39 -4.52 13.39
CA GLN A 376 -2.49 -3.35 14.25
C GLN A 376 -1.17 -2.56 14.31
N ALA A 377 -0.03 -3.25 14.41
CA ALA A 377 1.28 -2.60 14.39
C ALA A 377 1.57 -1.94 13.03
N LEU A 378 1.29 -2.60 11.90
CA LEU A 378 1.50 -2.02 10.57
C LEU A 378 0.57 -0.84 10.29
N TRP A 379 -0.67 -0.88 10.77
CA TRP A 379 -1.62 0.22 10.64
C TRP A 379 -1.27 1.38 11.60
N GLY A 380 -0.75 1.08 12.79
CA GLY A 380 -0.17 2.07 13.70
C GLY A 380 1.05 2.75 13.09
N LEU A 381 1.91 2.00 12.41
CA LEU A 381 3.03 2.53 11.63
C LEU A 381 2.53 3.44 10.50
N ALA A 382 1.48 3.06 9.77
CA ALA A 382 0.88 3.94 8.76
C ALA A 382 0.42 5.29 9.36
N GLY A 383 -0.10 5.27 10.59
CA GLY A 383 -0.41 6.49 11.35
C GLY A 383 0.82 7.30 11.75
N GLU A 384 1.88 6.63 12.21
CA GLU A 384 3.16 7.27 12.54
C GLU A 384 3.81 7.95 11.32
N LEU A 385 3.70 7.34 10.14
CA LEU A 385 4.18 7.88 8.87
C LEU A 385 3.24 8.95 8.27
N GLY A 386 2.09 9.22 8.89
CA GLY A 386 1.13 10.24 8.43
C GLY A 386 0.27 9.82 7.23
N LEU A 387 0.19 8.52 6.93
CA LEU A 387 -0.52 7.98 5.77
C LEU A 387 -2.02 7.82 5.99
N VAL A 388 -2.48 7.79 7.24
CA VAL A 388 -3.91 7.69 7.57
C VAL A 388 -4.48 9.04 7.95
N GLN A 389 -5.73 9.31 7.58
CA GLN A 389 -6.45 10.47 8.10
C GLN A 389 -6.89 10.20 9.55
N THR A 390 -6.46 11.05 10.48
CA THR A 390 -7.03 11.05 11.84
C THR A 390 -8.50 11.46 11.74
N PRO A 391 -9.45 10.76 12.37
CA PRO A 391 -10.85 11.16 12.31
C PRO A 391 -11.00 12.60 12.82
N GLN A 392 -11.33 13.53 11.92
CA GLN A 392 -11.71 14.88 12.33
C GLN A 392 -13.06 14.76 13.05
N GLY A 393 -13.01 14.71 14.38
CA GLY A 393 -14.18 15.06 15.19
C GLY A 393 -14.64 16.45 14.77
N LYS A 394 -15.93 16.59 14.45
CA LYS A 394 -16.58 17.88 14.16
C LYS A 394 -16.27 18.88 15.27
N SER A 395 -15.25 19.71 15.08
CA SER A 395 -14.89 20.80 15.97
C SER A 395 -15.26 22.09 15.28
N GLY A 396 -16.45 22.60 15.64
CA GLY A 396 -16.88 23.93 15.26
C GLY A 396 -15.86 24.98 15.70
N ALA A 397 -15.70 25.99 14.87
CA ALA A 397 -14.92 27.18 15.13
C ALA A 397 -15.15 27.72 16.55
N ARG A 398 -14.09 27.89 17.35
CA ARG A 398 -14.05 28.91 18.40
C ARG A 398 -12.67 29.53 18.53
N LEU A 399 -12.69 30.85 18.48
CA LEU A 399 -11.61 31.79 18.72
C LEU A 399 -11.04 31.65 20.13
N SER A 400 -9.79 32.10 20.22
CA SER A 400 -9.03 32.52 21.40
C SER A 400 -9.87 33.13 22.53
N GLY A 401 -9.58 32.73 23.77
CA GLY A 401 -10.15 33.30 24.99
C GLY A 401 -9.49 32.74 26.25
N ASP A 402 -8.88 33.64 26.99
CA ASP A 402 -7.99 33.49 28.14
C ASP A 402 -8.69 32.95 29.43
N ARG A 403 -7.87 32.36 30.31
CA ARG A 403 -8.01 32.16 31.79
C ARG A 403 -9.35 31.73 32.45
N GLY A 404 -9.26 30.76 33.37
CA GLY A 404 -10.16 30.72 34.52
C GLY A 404 -10.37 29.35 35.18
N SER A 405 -10.08 29.28 36.47
CA SER A 405 -10.03 28.12 37.35
C SER A 405 -11.38 27.71 37.98
N ILE A 406 -11.45 26.46 38.44
CA ILE A 406 -12.28 25.89 39.54
C ILE A 406 -13.75 25.52 39.25
N GLY A 407 -14.12 24.28 39.64
CA GLY A 407 -15.40 24.03 40.30
C GLY A 407 -16.18 22.78 39.86
N PHE A 408 -16.14 21.73 40.69
CA PHE A 408 -16.97 20.52 40.62
C PHE A 408 -18.48 20.82 40.61
N GLY A 409 -19.24 20.09 39.79
CA GLY A 409 -20.71 20.16 39.77
C GLY A 409 -21.35 19.02 38.98
N ARG A 410 -21.54 17.88 39.65
CA ARG A 410 -22.18 16.66 39.16
C ARG A 410 -23.65 16.91 38.80
N ARG A 411 -24.05 16.77 37.54
CA ARG A 411 -25.45 16.46 37.18
C ARG A 411 -25.55 15.59 35.93
N ARG A 412 -26.39 14.57 36.11
CA ARG A 412 -26.58 13.35 35.33
C ARG A 412 -27.45 13.66 34.10
N GLY A 413 -27.02 13.22 32.91
CA GLY A 413 -27.73 13.46 31.66
C GLY A 413 -27.22 12.61 30.50
N ARG A 414 -27.38 11.29 30.62
CA ARG A 414 -27.70 10.31 29.56
C ARG A 414 -27.19 10.63 28.13
N GLY A 415 -26.06 10.03 27.77
CA GLY A 415 -25.59 9.86 26.39
C GLY A 415 -24.73 8.61 26.33
N GLY A 416 -25.15 7.63 25.52
CA GLY A 416 -24.53 6.31 25.43
C GLY A 416 -23.07 6.38 24.98
N SER A 417 -22.21 5.64 25.66
CA SER A 417 -20.83 5.39 25.28
C SER A 417 -20.53 3.91 25.47
N ASP A 418 -20.13 3.26 24.38
CA ASP A 418 -19.79 1.84 24.22
C ASP A 418 -18.50 1.41 24.96
N GLU A 419 -18.23 1.93 26.16
CA GLU A 419 -17.12 1.47 27.00
C GLU A 419 -17.54 0.41 28.03
N GLY A 420 -18.84 0.08 28.10
CA GLY A 420 -19.39 -0.91 29.03
C GLY A 420 -19.48 -2.35 28.50
N SER A 421 -19.18 -2.58 27.21
CA SER A 421 -19.32 -3.90 26.57
C SER A 421 -18.17 -4.85 26.94
N VAL A 422 -16.94 -4.33 27.03
CA VAL A 422 -15.72 -5.16 27.15
C VAL A 422 -15.59 -5.83 28.52
N THR A 423 -16.15 -5.24 29.58
CA THR A 423 -16.11 -5.83 30.94
C THR A 423 -17.10 -6.98 31.14
N LEU A 424 -18.20 -7.02 30.37
CA LEU A 424 -19.18 -8.11 30.43
C LEU A 424 -18.74 -9.34 29.62
N GLU A 425 -18.06 -9.16 28.49
CA GLU A 425 -17.54 -10.29 27.70
C GLU A 425 -16.37 -11.01 28.38
N PHE A 426 -15.49 -10.27 29.08
CA PHE A 426 -14.38 -10.88 29.82
C PHE A 426 -14.83 -11.71 31.03
N ALA A 427 -15.90 -11.31 31.71
CA ALA A 427 -16.44 -12.05 32.85
C ALA A 427 -17.13 -13.36 32.43
N GLY A 428 -17.70 -13.41 31.22
CA GLY A 428 -18.35 -14.62 30.69
C GLY A 428 -17.38 -15.65 30.11
N MET A 429 -16.28 -15.20 29.49
CA MET A 429 -15.37 -16.09 28.77
C MET A 429 -14.27 -16.71 29.65
N ALA A 430 -13.85 -16.02 30.72
CA ALA A 430 -12.82 -16.54 31.62
C ALA A 430 -13.19 -17.90 32.27
N PRO A 431 -14.41 -18.13 32.79
CA PRO A 431 -14.80 -19.45 33.32
C PRO A 431 -14.75 -20.56 32.26
N VAL A 432 -15.10 -20.24 31.01
CA VAL A 432 -15.06 -21.19 29.89
C VAL A 432 -13.63 -21.57 29.55
N ILE A 433 -12.71 -20.59 29.51
CA ILE A 433 -11.29 -20.85 29.26
C ILE A 433 -10.70 -21.74 30.36
N PHE A 434 -10.98 -21.43 31.64
CA PHE A 434 -10.52 -22.27 32.75
C PHE A 434 -11.12 -23.69 32.71
N ALA A 435 -12.39 -23.83 32.31
CA ALA A 435 -13.00 -25.15 32.12
C ALA A 435 -12.33 -25.94 30.99
N VAL A 436 -12.03 -25.31 29.85
CA VAL A 436 -11.34 -25.97 28.73
C VAL A 436 -9.92 -26.39 29.12
N ILE A 437 -9.17 -25.53 29.82
CA ILE A 437 -7.83 -25.86 30.31
C ILE A 437 -7.90 -27.04 31.30
N ALA A 438 -8.88 -27.05 32.21
CA ALA A 438 -9.08 -28.15 33.14
C ALA A 438 -9.37 -29.47 32.40
N ILE A 439 -10.21 -29.45 31.37
CA ILE A 439 -10.51 -30.64 30.54
C ILE A 439 -9.24 -31.14 29.84
N LEU A 440 -8.48 -30.26 29.20
CA LEU A 440 -7.23 -30.65 28.53
C LEU A 440 -6.22 -31.25 29.50
N TRP A 441 -6.11 -30.67 30.70
CA TRP A 441 -5.25 -31.21 31.75
C TRP A 441 -5.73 -32.59 32.24
N GLN A 442 -7.04 -32.82 32.34
CA GLN A 442 -7.59 -34.14 32.67
C GLN A 442 -7.29 -35.20 31.61
N CYS A 443 -7.35 -34.85 30.32
CA CYS A 443 -6.96 -35.78 29.26
C CYS A 443 -5.48 -36.19 29.37
N VAL A 444 -4.60 -35.25 29.72
CA VAL A 444 -3.17 -35.54 29.94
C VAL A 444 -2.97 -36.46 31.14
N LEU A 445 -3.65 -36.19 32.26
CA LEU A 445 -3.56 -37.03 33.46
C LEU A 445 -4.10 -38.45 33.22
N TYR A 446 -5.18 -38.60 32.45
CA TYR A 446 -5.71 -39.91 32.07
C TYR A 446 -4.68 -40.72 31.26
N GLY A 447 -4.09 -40.11 30.22
CA GLY A 447 -3.06 -40.75 29.41
C GLY A 447 -1.81 -41.11 30.21
N TYR A 448 -1.37 -40.23 31.12
CA TYR A 448 -0.23 -40.49 31.98
C TYR A 448 -0.51 -41.64 32.98
N THR A 449 -1.71 -41.67 33.57
CA THR A 449 -2.13 -42.75 34.48
C THR A 449 -2.19 -44.09 33.76
N TYR A 450 -2.67 -44.13 32.51
CA TYR A 450 -2.64 -45.33 31.67
C TYR A 450 -1.21 -45.85 31.46
N SER A 451 -0.28 -44.95 31.15
CA SER A 451 1.13 -45.32 30.98
C SER A 451 1.75 -45.86 32.28
N LEU A 452 1.42 -45.26 33.43
CA LEU A 452 1.91 -45.71 34.73
C LEU A 452 1.35 -47.08 35.12
N ALA A 453 0.04 -47.29 34.98
CA ALA A 453 -0.60 -48.57 35.28
C ALA A 453 -0.07 -49.70 34.38
N GLY A 454 0.20 -49.41 33.10
CA GLY A 454 0.83 -50.36 32.19
C GLY A 454 2.25 -50.76 32.63
N ASN A 455 3.10 -49.78 32.93
CA ASN A 455 4.46 -50.03 33.38
C ASN A 455 4.51 -50.80 34.72
N ALA A 456 3.65 -50.44 35.67
CA ALA A 456 3.52 -51.15 36.94
C ALA A 456 3.04 -52.60 36.75
N ALA A 457 2.12 -52.85 35.80
CA ALA A 457 1.65 -54.20 35.49
C ALA A 457 2.74 -55.06 34.84
N ASP A 458 3.53 -54.51 33.92
CA ASP A 458 4.65 -55.24 33.31
C ASP A 458 5.71 -55.64 34.35
N GLU A 459 6.06 -54.73 35.25
CA GLU A 459 7.06 -55.01 36.28
C GLU A 459 6.53 -55.96 37.36
N GLY A 460 5.26 -55.83 37.76
CA GLY A 460 4.59 -56.79 38.63
C GLY A 460 4.53 -58.19 38.04
N ALA A 461 4.21 -58.31 36.75
CA ALA A 461 4.16 -59.60 36.05
C ALA A 461 5.54 -60.28 36.03
N ARG A 462 6.62 -59.52 35.80
CA ARG A 462 8.00 -60.03 35.83
C ARG A 462 8.41 -60.50 37.21
N ALA A 463 8.17 -59.70 38.24
CA ALA A 463 8.50 -60.05 39.62
C ALA A 463 7.77 -61.32 40.07
N GLY A 464 6.48 -61.44 39.74
CA GLY A 464 5.69 -62.64 40.02
C GLY A 464 6.17 -63.88 39.25
N ALA A 465 6.55 -63.73 37.97
CA ALA A 465 7.13 -64.84 37.20
C ALA A 465 8.44 -65.37 37.83
N VAL A 466 9.33 -64.47 38.27
CA VAL A 466 10.61 -64.83 38.91
C VAL A 466 10.38 -65.49 40.27
N ALA A 467 9.49 -64.94 41.10
CA ALA A 467 9.16 -65.51 42.41
C ALA A 467 8.53 -66.90 42.29
N ALA A 468 7.67 -67.12 41.28
CA ALA A 468 7.09 -68.44 40.99
C ALA A 468 8.16 -69.50 40.68
N VAL A 469 9.21 -69.14 39.93
CA VAL A 469 10.33 -70.06 39.63
C VAL A 469 11.19 -70.33 40.87
N ARG A 470 11.34 -69.35 41.78
CA ARG A 470 12.13 -69.48 43.01
C ARG A 470 11.41 -70.19 44.17
N GLY A 471 10.12 -70.51 44.02
CA GLY A 471 9.31 -71.10 45.09
C GLY A 471 8.94 -70.12 46.20
N GLU A 472 9.02 -68.81 45.91
CA GLU A 472 8.56 -67.72 46.80
C GLU A 472 7.07 -67.42 46.53
N ASP A 473 6.43 -66.54 47.32
CA ASP A 473 5.05 -66.10 47.10
C ASP A 473 4.94 -65.18 45.86
N PRO A 474 4.41 -65.66 44.73
CA PRO A 474 4.41 -64.91 43.48
C PRO A 474 3.40 -63.76 43.47
N ALA A 475 2.33 -63.89 44.26
CA ALA A 475 1.31 -62.86 44.36
C ALA A 475 1.83 -61.67 45.18
N ALA A 476 2.51 -61.95 46.31
CA ALA A 476 3.13 -60.93 47.12
C ALA A 476 4.24 -60.17 46.38
N ALA A 477 5.09 -60.89 45.62
CA ALA A 477 6.14 -60.26 44.81
C ALA A 477 5.58 -59.37 43.69
N CYS A 478 4.49 -59.82 43.05
CA CYS A 478 3.79 -59.05 42.02
C CYS A 478 3.18 -57.76 42.58
N ASP A 479 2.46 -57.84 43.70
CA ASP A 479 1.83 -56.69 44.35
C ASP A 479 2.86 -55.65 44.82
N ALA A 480 3.96 -56.11 45.44
CA ALA A 480 5.03 -55.23 45.91
C ALA A 480 5.72 -54.47 44.76
N ALA A 481 6.12 -55.20 43.71
CA ALA A 481 6.80 -54.60 42.55
C ALA A 481 5.89 -53.65 41.78
N ALA A 482 4.61 -54.00 41.59
CA ALA A 482 3.65 -53.12 40.94
C ALA A 482 3.41 -51.82 41.75
N ARG A 483 3.31 -51.91 43.09
CA ARG A 483 3.11 -50.75 43.97
C ARG A 483 4.32 -49.81 44.00
N GLU A 484 5.54 -50.36 44.04
CA GLU A 484 6.79 -49.58 44.07
C GLU A 484 6.99 -48.74 42.79
N ASN A 485 6.49 -49.23 41.66
CA ASN A 485 6.58 -48.56 40.36
C ASN A 485 5.50 -47.49 40.11
N LEU A 486 4.68 -47.17 41.12
CA LEU A 486 3.71 -46.08 41.07
C LEU A 486 4.18 -44.88 41.90
N PRO A 487 4.05 -43.64 41.41
CA PRO A 487 4.29 -42.44 42.21
C PRO A 487 3.30 -42.33 43.38
N GLY A 488 3.70 -41.70 44.49
CA GLY A 488 2.90 -41.64 45.72
C GLY A 488 1.46 -41.11 45.56
N ALA A 489 1.21 -40.22 44.60
CA ALA A 489 -0.15 -39.71 44.33
C ALA A 489 -1.12 -40.75 43.72
N TRP A 490 -0.60 -41.87 43.21
CA TRP A 490 -1.35 -42.97 42.60
C TRP A 490 -1.35 -44.25 43.47
N GLN A 491 -0.54 -44.29 44.53
CA GLN A 491 -0.48 -45.47 45.41
C GLN A 491 -1.73 -45.65 46.29
N GLY A 492 -2.49 -44.58 46.54
CA GLY A 492 -3.65 -44.60 47.44
C GLY A 492 -4.88 -45.35 46.90
N SER A 493 -4.98 -45.53 45.59
CA SER A 493 -6.08 -46.22 44.89
C SER A 493 -5.63 -47.44 44.11
N PHE A 494 -4.46 -47.98 44.46
CA PHE A 494 -3.85 -49.11 43.80
C PHE A 494 -4.55 -50.43 44.14
N ASP A 495 -4.99 -51.15 43.11
CA ASP A 495 -5.48 -52.52 43.18
C ASP A 495 -4.75 -53.39 42.15
N SER A 496 -4.30 -54.58 42.57
CA SER A 496 -3.53 -55.48 41.71
C SER A 496 -4.15 -56.88 41.66
N GLY A 497 -4.31 -57.40 40.44
CA GLY A 497 -4.82 -58.74 40.16
C GLY A 497 -3.78 -59.55 39.41
N CYS A 498 -3.02 -60.38 40.13
CA CYS A 498 -1.97 -61.22 39.57
C CYS A 498 -2.43 -62.67 39.45
N THR A 499 -2.26 -63.27 38.27
CA THR A 499 -2.67 -64.66 38.00
C THR A 499 -1.63 -65.39 37.15
N SER A 500 -1.50 -66.70 37.38
CA SER A 500 -0.65 -67.58 36.59
C SER A 500 -1.50 -68.55 35.78
N ALA A 501 -1.30 -68.58 34.46
CA ALA A 501 -1.98 -69.52 33.57
C ALA A 501 -1.06 -69.91 32.40
N GLY A 502 -0.94 -71.21 32.13
CA GLY A 502 -0.26 -71.71 30.91
C GLY A 502 1.23 -71.36 30.79
N GLY A 503 1.97 -71.24 31.90
CA GLY A 503 3.39 -70.85 31.90
C GLY A 503 3.62 -69.33 31.73
N MET A 504 2.56 -68.53 31.70
CA MET A 504 2.63 -67.08 31.70
C MET A 504 2.06 -66.52 33.00
N TYR A 505 2.78 -65.59 33.60
CA TYR A 505 2.33 -64.81 34.73
C TYR A 505 1.79 -63.48 34.23
N THR A 506 0.58 -63.11 34.65
CA THR A 506 -0.10 -61.89 34.20
C THR A 506 -0.46 -61.04 35.40
N ALA A 507 -0.29 -59.72 35.27
CA ALA A 507 -0.68 -58.75 36.28
C ALA A 507 -1.63 -57.73 35.66
N ASN A 508 -2.72 -57.44 36.35
CA ASN A 508 -3.61 -56.32 36.07
C ASN A 508 -3.44 -55.31 37.18
N VAL A 509 -3.10 -54.06 36.85
CA VAL A 509 -2.93 -52.98 37.84
C VAL A 509 -3.97 -51.92 37.55
N SER A 510 -4.86 -51.67 38.51
CA SER A 510 -5.90 -50.64 38.43
C SER A 510 -5.55 -49.50 39.37
N VAL A 511 -5.63 -48.27 38.87
CA VAL A 511 -5.34 -47.06 39.64
C VAL A 511 -6.27 -45.93 39.22
N ASP A 512 -6.67 -45.10 40.18
CA ASP A 512 -7.51 -43.93 39.90
C ASP A 512 -6.70 -42.78 39.28
N VAL A 513 -7.35 -42.05 38.37
CA VAL A 513 -6.80 -40.83 37.77
C VAL A 513 -7.03 -39.66 38.72
N PRO A 514 -5.96 -39.04 39.28
CA PRO A 514 -6.13 -37.92 40.20
C PRO A 514 -6.72 -36.72 39.46
N LEU A 515 -7.68 -36.04 40.07
CA LEU A 515 -8.25 -34.83 39.52
C LEU A 515 -7.45 -33.58 39.90
N PHE A 516 -7.58 -32.55 39.07
CA PHE A 516 -6.92 -31.25 39.24
C PHE A 516 -7.54 -30.41 40.37
N PHE A 517 -8.78 -30.71 40.77
CA PHE A 517 -9.47 -29.99 41.84
C PHE A 517 -9.44 -30.80 43.16
N PRO A 518 -8.82 -30.29 44.23
CA PRO A 518 -8.80 -30.97 45.51
C PRO A 518 -10.21 -31.10 46.10
N GLY A 519 -10.63 -32.33 46.42
CA GLY A 519 -11.91 -32.63 47.08
C GLY A 519 -13.04 -33.15 46.17
N PHE A 520 -12.78 -33.35 44.87
CA PHE A 520 -13.70 -34.05 43.97
C PHE A 520 -13.03 -35.33 43.46
N ASP A 521 -13.72 -36.45 43.52
CA ASP A 521 -13.27 -37.74 42.97
C ASP A 521 -14.24 -38.13 41.85
N ALA A 522 -13.76 -38.21 40.61
CA ALA A 522 -14.58 -38.59 39.47
C ALA A 522 -14.81 -40.12 39.39
N GLY A 523 -14.11 -40.92 40.19
CA GLY A 523 -14.18 -42.39 40.16
C GLY A 523 -13.69 -42.98 38.84
N TRP A 524 -12.79 -42.28 38.15
CA TRP A 524 -12.21 -42.76 36.88
C TRP A 524 -10.96 -43.56 37.18
N SER A 525 -11.04 -44.88 37.00
CA SER A 525 -9.92 -45.79 37.13
C SER A 525 -9.40 -46.22 35.76
N VAL A 526 -8.10 -46.50 35.72
CA VAL A 526 -7.43 -47.05 34.54
C VAL A 526 -6.76 -48.36 34.92
N THR A 527 -6.98 -49.40 34.11
CA THR A 527 -6.37 -50.72 34.30
C THR A 527 -5.32 -50.99 33.23
N GLY A 528 -4.07 -51.12 33.65
CA GLY A 528 -2.96 -51.65 32.85
C GLY A 528 -2.87 -53.17 32.95
N LYS A 529 -2.39 -53.83 31.89
CA LYS A 529 -2.17 -55.29 31.86
C LYS A 529 -0.76 -55.59 31.38
N GLY A 530 -0.05 -56.42 32.12
CA GLY A 530 1.31 -56.88 31.79
C GLY A 530 1.41 -58.40 31.90
N GLY A 531 2.38 -58.97 31.18
CA GLY A 531 2.58 -60.42 31.15
C GLY A 531 4.04 -60.80 30.97
N ALA A 532 4.49 -61.81 31.71
CA ALA A 532 5.84 -62.36 31.66
C ALA A 532 5.82 -63.88 31.66
N VAL A 533 6.71 -64.52 30.90
CA VAL A 533 6.82 -65.98 30.83
C VAL A 533 7.58 -66.49 32.07
N GLN A 534 7.13 -67.60 32.64
CA GLN A 534 7.84 -68.31 33.70
C GLN A 534 8.96 -69.14 33.07
N GLU A 535 10.13 -68.54 32.88
CA GLU A 535 11.32 -69.26 32.43
C GLU A 535 12.01 -69.90 33.64
N GLY A 536 11.82 -71.21 33.79
CA GLY A 536 12.45 -72.07 34.80
C GLY A 536 13.46 -73.03 34.19
#